data_AF-A0A3N5FAR7-F1
#
_entry.id   AF-A0A3N5FAR7-F1
#
_cell.length_a   1.000
_cell.length_b   1.000
_cell.length_c   1.000
_cell.angle_alpha   90.00
_cell.angle_beta   90.00
_cell.angle_gamma   90.00
#
_symmetry.space_group_name_H-M   'P 1'
#
loop_
_entity.id
_entity.type
_entity.pdbx_description
1 polymer ?
#
loop_
_entity_poly.entity_id
_entity_poly.type
_entity_poly.pdbx_seq_one_letter_code
_entity_poly.pdbx_strand_id
1 'polypeptide(L)' 'MDYIQNTPADAADMLKSIGVKSIDDLFASIPEGVRLKRPLEIPPALPEQDLLAHLSALAA' A
#
# COMPACT_ATOMS: atom_id res chain seq x y z
N MET A 1 8.02 -9.35 -7.93
CA MET A 1 8.34 -9.85 -6.57
C MET A 1 7.37 -9.22 -5.57
N ASP A 2 6.73 -9.99 -4.68
CA ASP A 2 5.84 -9.40 -3.66
C ASP A 2 6.66 -8.78 -2.52
N TYR A 3 6.54 -7.45 -2.35
CA TYR A 3 7.19 -6.72 -1.26
C TYR A 3 6.44 -6.85 0.07
N ILE A 4 5.18 -7.26 0.02
CA ILE A 4 4.34 -7.46 1.20
C ILE A 4 4.49 -8.91 1.66
N GLN A 5 5.00 -9.09 2.88
CA GLN A 5 5.24 -10.40 3.47
C GLN A 5 3.97 -11.05 4.02
N ASN A 6 3.02 -10.22 4.48
CA ASN A 6 1.79 -10.70 5.10
C ASN A 6 0.73 -11.01 4.04
N THR A 7 0.12 -12.18 4.14
CA THR A 7 -1.05 -12.54 3.34
C THR A 7 -2.31 -11.82 3.85
N PRO A 8 -3.39 -11.80 3.07
CA PRO A 8 -4.69 -11.31 3.56
C PRO A 8 -5.20 -12.06 4.80
N ALA A 9 -4.86 -13.34 4.95
CA ALA A 9 -5.21 -14.12 6.13
C ALA A 9 -4.43 -13.67 7.37
N ASP A 10 -3.12 -13.46 7.23
CA ASP A 10 -2.27 -12.93 8.31
C ASP A 10 -2.77 -11.55 8.77
N ALA A 11 -3.12 -10.68 7.82
CA ALA A 11 -3.70 -9.37 8.13
C ALA A 11 -5.00 -9.50 8.93
N ALA A 12 -5.89 -10.43 8.56
CA ALA A 12 -7.15 -10.65 9.28
C ALA A 12 -6.91 -11.16 10.71
N ASP A 13 -5.97 -12.08 10.91
CA ASP A 13 -5.62 -12.61 12.24
C ASP A 13 -5.01 -11.52 13.13
N MET A 14 -4.15 -10.66 12.58
CA MET A 14 -3.58 -9.53 13.31
C MET A 14 -4.65 -8.52 13.74
N LEU A 15 -5.57 -8.12 12.84
CA LEU A 15 -6.66 -7.18 13.16
C LEU A 15 -7.57 -7.75 14.25
N LYS A 16 -7.89 -9.04 14.16
CA LYS A 16 -8.67 -9.75 15.19
C LYS A 16 -7.94 -9.77 16.54
N SER A 17 -6.62 -10.00 16.54
CA SER A 17 -5.83 -10.03 17.78
C SER A 17 -5.83 -8.71 18.54
N ILE A 18 -5.91 -7.58 17.82
CA ILE A 18 -5.95 -6.23 18.43
C ILE A 18 -7.38 -5.67 18.55
N GLY A 19 -8.40 -6.44 18.16
CA GLY A 19 -9.81 -6.11 18.35
C GLY A 19 -10.39 -5.05 17.41
N VAL A 20 -9.77 -4.82 16.25
CA VAL A 20 -10.26 -3.86 15.24
C VAL A 20 -10.87 -4.59 14.03
N LYS A 21 -11.71 -3.90 13.26
CA LYS A 21 -12.48 -4.50 12.16
C LYS A 21 -11.83 -4.29 10.80
N SER A 22 -11.00 -3.26 10.66
CA SER A 22 -10.40 -2.88 9.38
C SER A 22 -9.04 -2.21 9.56
N ILE A 23 -8.28 -2.12 8.47
CA ILE A 23 -7.05 -1.32 8.42
C ILE A 23 -7.35 0.16 8.69
N ASP A 24 -8.52 0.66 8.26
CA ASP A 24 -8.91 2.07 8.46
C ASP A 24 -9.05 2.44 9.94
N ASP A 25 -9.45 1.48 10.78
CA ASP A 25 -9.55 1.66 12.24
C ASP A 25 -8.18 1.98 12.87
N LEU A 26 -7.08 1.51 12.27
CA LEU A 26 -5.73 1.78 12.76
C LEU A 26 -5.35 3.26 12.66
N PHE A 27 -6.02 4.01 11.77
CA PHE A 27 -5.75 5.42 11.56
C PHE A 27 -6.64 6.34 12.41
N ALA A 28 -7.49 5.80 13.30
CA ALA A 28 -8.43 6.58 14.11
C ALA A 28 -7.80 7.75 14.89
N SER A 29 -6.51 7.65 15.26
CA SER A 29 -5.76 8.69 15.95
C SER A 29 -5.37 9.89 15.08
N ILE A 30 -5.43 9.75 13.75
CA ILE A 30 -5.11 10.82 12.79
C ILE A 30 -6.38 11.65 12.54
N PRO A 31 -6.40 12.97 12.81
CA PRO A 31 -7.58 13.79 12.55
C PRO A 31 -8.03 13.75 11.08
N GLU A 32 -9.32 13.61 10.80
CA GLU A 32 -9.83 13.50 9.43
C GLU A 32 -9.47 14.69 8.53
N GLY A 33 -9.32 15.89 9.12
CA GLY A 33 -8.98 17.11 8.40
C GLY A 33 -7.58 17.10 7.76
N VAL A 34 -6.68 16.25 8.25
CA VAL A 34 -5.30 16.12 7.72
C VAL A 34 -5.10 14.83 6.91
N ARG A 35 -6.10 13.95 6.83
CA ARG A 35 -6.02 12.74 5.99
C ARG A 35 -6.22 13.11 4.52
N LEU A 36 -5.44 12.51 3.64
CA LEU A 36 -5.61 12.69 2.20
C LEU A 36 -6.92 12.02 1.75
N LYS A 37 -7.84 12.81 1.16
CA LYS A 37 -9.17 12.34 0.72
C LYS A 37 -9.23 11.96 -0.75
N ARG A 38 -8.07 11.83 -1.39
CA ARG A 38 -7.91 11.44 -2.79
C ARG A 38 -6.79 10.41 -2.92
N PRO A 39 -6.75 9.63 -4.00
CA PRO A 39 -5.59 8.83 -4.33
C PRO A 39 -4.32 9.69 -4.47
N LEU A 40 -3.16 9.04 -4.34
CA LEU A 40 -1.89 9.64 -4.68
C LEU A 40 -1.86 9.96 -6.19
N GLU A 41 -1.32 11.12 -6.54
CA GLU A 41 -1.14 11.54 -7.93
C GLU A 41 0.17 10.98 -8.47
N ILE A 42 0.20 9.66 -8.67
CA ILE A 42 1.37 8.94 -9.20
C ILE A 42 0.97 8.07 -10.39
N PRO A 43 1.91 7.78 -11.32
CA PRO A 43 1.68 6.82 -12.39
C PRO A 43 1.26 5.45 -11.87
N PRO A 44 0.59 4.63 -12.70
CA PRO A 44 0.24 3.26 -12.33
C PRO A 44 1.49 2.42 -12.05
N ALA A 45 1.33 1.39 -11.23
CA ALA A 45 2.39 0.43 -10.97
C ALA A 45 2.84 -0.25 -12.28
N LEU A 46 4.16 -0.38 -12.45
CA LEU A 46 4.76 -1.12 -13.56
C LEU A 46 5.14 -2.54 -13.11
N PRO A 47 4.86 -3.57 -13.94
CA PRO A 47 5.48 -4.87 -13.78
C PRO A 47 7.00 -4.76 -13.78
N GLU A 48 7.66 -5.70 -13.10
CA GLU A 48 9.12 -5.67 -12.88
C GLU A 48 9.92 -5.58 -14.19
N GLN A 49 9.52 -6.35 -15.21
CA GLN A 49 10.17 -6.32 -16.52
C GLN A 49 10.01 -4.97 -17.23
N ASP A 50 8.81 -4.38 -17.17
CA ASP A 50 8.52 -3.09 -17.80
C ASP A 50 9.24 -1.94 -17.08
N LEU A 51 9.36 -2.03 -15.74
CA LEU A 51 10.13 -1.09 -14.94
C LEU A 51 11.61 -1.08 -15.33
N LEU A 52 12.23 -2.26 -15.48
CA LEU A 52 13.63 -2.36 -15.90
C LEU A 52 13.87 -1.77 -17.29
N ALA A 53 12.96 -2.04 -18.23
CA ALA A 53 13.01 -1.48 -19.57
C ALA A 53 12.88 0.06 -19.53
N HIS A 54 11.93 0.58 -18.75
CA HIS A 54 11.72 2.01 -18.58
C HIS A 54 12.95 2.72 -18.01
N LEU A 55 13.55 2.18 -16.95
CA LEU A 55 14.75 2.75 -16.34
C LEU A 55 15.96 2.69 -17.28
N SER A 56 16.11 1.60 -18.05
CA SER A 56 17.18 1.47 -19.05
C SER A 56 17.05 2.52 -20.15
N ALA A 57 15.83 2.81 -20.60
CA ALA A 57 15.57 3.84 -21.61
C ALA A 57 15.84 5.26 -21.10
N LEU A 58 15.63 5.54 -19.82
CA LEU A 58 15.93 6.84 -19.21
C LEU A 58 17.43 7.09 -19.03
N ALA A 59 18.25 6.03 -18.94
CA ALA A 59 19.68 6.12 -18.71
C ALA A 59 20.54 6.23 -19.98
N ALA A 60 19.91 6.11 -21.16
CA ALA A 60 20.56 6.20 -22.48
C ALA A 60 20.64 7.65 -22.97
#